data_AF-A0A060RBK5-F1
#
_entry.id   AF-A0A060RBK5-F1
#
_cell.length_a   1.000
_cell.length_b   1.000
_cell.length_c   1.000
_cell.angle_alpha   90.00
_cell.angle_beta   90.00
_cell.angle_gamma   90.00
#
_symmetry.space_group_name_H-M   'P 1'
#
loop_
_entity.id
_entity.type
_entity.pdbx_description
1 polymer ?
#
loop_
_entity_poly.entity_id
_entity_poly.type
_entity_poly.pdbx_seq_one_letter_code
_entity_poly.pdbx_strand_id
1 'polypeptide(L)'
;MKSLLILLFLLLYSYVVAQEIGIERVEVIGKMNPAKIMYSAAKNFGKQFAKEQVTRAFQWRLIEQNGKIQQFSSAEVLLAQLDFNQKSNVIHFENSANFLYSAPLSTFRSYAFDNGRRINFIDSNTKPLYGLTAPTNCFAFIRKRAIETHSPLNAAMVKHYNVKVERVFRDKADSQIIMMSFATRPQSFPSKVRLLCNGTVTYNATEKYVVAVDVEQMVDYFSTKIHSNNFYGEVVTNTSLKVGYRKVGNRLFTDYIRSKTSWSTEDSMGYRSELEPRAEPAKTKLIDREYIVMSKVKECSKNEVELIKKSLFCSMMGTDLGLLYAPADNALFLKFESTEVTRHKIEKDLTLIGVSLSSQAQEMAFTRYDVDYETGKLLVPINEGQLKRQNELIPKLFVDFRELNGQLFNE
;
A
#
# COMPACT_ATOMS: atom_id res chain seq x y z
N MET A 1 -4.77 -1.47 -42.15
CA MET A 1 -4.61 -0.25 -41.32
C MET A 1 -4.80 -0.49 -39.82
N LYS A 2 -5.90 -1.12 -39.34
CA LYS A 2 -6.12 -1.36 -37.90
C LYS A 2 -5.03 -2.21 -37.21
N SER A 3 -4.49 -3.22 -37.89
CA SER A 3 -3.42 -4.07 -37.35
C SER A 3 -2.05 -3.37 -37.24
N LEU A 4 -1.81 -2.35 -38.06
CA LEU A 4 -0.56 -1.58 -38.04
C LEU A 4 -0.55 -0.61 -36.85
N LEU A 5 -1.72 -0.05 -36.51
CA LEU A 5 -1.89 0.83 -35.34
C LEU A 5 -1.67 0.06 -34.02
N ILE A 6 -2.17 -1.17 -33.93
CA ILE A 6 -2.00 -2.02 -32.74
C ILE A 6 -0.52 -2.40 -32.54
N LEU A 7 0.19 -2.71 -33.62
CA LEU A 7 1.62 -3.01 -33.57
C LEU A 7 2.43 -1.78 -33.14
N LEU A 8 2.08 -0.58 -33.66
CA LEU A 8 2.71 0.67 -33.27
C LEU A 8 2.46 0.99 -31.78
N PHE A 9 1.25 0.74 -31.28
CA PHE A 9 0.89 0.98 -29.89
C PHE A 9 1.61 0.03 -28.94
N LEU A 10 1.73 -1.25 -29.31
CA LEU A 10 2.52 -2.24 -28.55
C LEU A 10 4.01 -1.88 -28.54
N LEU A 11 4.55 -1.41 -29.67
CA LEU A 11 5.95 -0.94 -29.77
C LEU A 11 6.20 0.33 -28.94
N LEU A 12 5.28 1.30 -28.98
CA LEU A 12 5.34 2.53 -28.17
C LEU A 12 5.23 2.23 -26.67
N TYR A 13 4.31 1.33 -26.27
CA TYR A 13 4.17 0.90 -24.88
C TYR A 13 5.43 0.16 -24.39
N SER A 14 5.99 -0.72 -25.24
CA SER A 14 7.24 -1.42 -24.96
C SER A 14 8.45 -0.47 -24.85
N TYR A 15 8.43 0.65 -25.59
CA TYR A 15 9.48 1.67 -25.59
C TYR A 15 9.42 2.55 -24.34
N VAL A 16 8.23 2.95 -23.91
CA VAL A 16 8.05 3.72 -22.65
C VAL A 16 8.47 2.89 -21.44
N VAL A 17 8.11 1.60 -21.40
CA VAL A 17 8.59 0.67 -20.36
C VAL A 17 10.11 0.44 -20.46
N ALA A 18 10.69 0.48 -21.66
CA ALA A 18 12.14 0.32 -21.85
C ALA A 18 12.97 1.53 -21.39
N GLN A 19 12.44 2.75 -21.49
CA GLN A 19 13.11 3.96 -21.00
C GLN A 19 13.15 4.04 -19.47
N GLU A 20 12.12 3.57 -18.76
CA GLU A 20 12.15 3.50 -17.29
C GLU A 20 13.13 2.44 -16.75
N ILE A 21 13.47 1.41 -17.55
CA ILE A 21 14.26 0.25 -17.10
C ILE A 21 15.67 0.21 -17.73
N GLY A 22 15.97 1.05 -18.73
CA GLY A 22 17.31 1.14 -19.34
C GLY A 22 17.72 -0.13 -20.07
N ILE A 23 16.90 -0.56 -21.03
CA ILE A 23 17.06 -1.85 -21.74
C ILE A 23 17.90 -1.69 -23.02
N GLU A 24 18.97 -2.46 -23.19
CA GLU A 24 19.86 -2.38 -24.39
C GLU A 24 19.69 -3.52 -25.41
N ARG A 25 19.19 -4.71 -25.02
CA ARG A 25 18.97 -5.83 -25.95
C ARG A 25 17.83 -6.75 -25.54
N VAL A 26 17.06 -7.21 -26.53
CA VAL A 26 15.99 -8.21 -26.39
C VAL A 26 16.42 -9.49 -27.09
N GLU A 27 16.40 -10.63 -26.37
CA GLU A 27 16.74 -11.94 -26.92
C GLU A 27 15.49 -12.80 -27.10
N VAL A 28 15.40 -13.51 -28.24
CA VAL A 28 14.41 -14.56 -28.49
C VAL A 28 15.04 -15.89 -28.04
N ILE A 29 14.46 -16.55 -27.05
CA ILE A 29 15.03 -17.78 -26.48
C ILE A 29 14.08 -18.97 -26.68
N GLY A 30 14.67 -20.15 -26.95
CA GLY A 30 13.98 -21.44 -27.13
C GLY A 30 13.14 -21.90 -25.92
N LYS A 31 12.47 -23.07 -26.06
CA LYS A 31 11.43 -23.62 -25.17
C LYS A 31 11.81 -23.62 -23.66
N MET A 32 11.66 -22.49 -22.99
CA MET A 32 11.65 -22.40 -21.54
C MET A 32 10.32 -22.93 -21.00
N ASN A 33 10.32 -23.56 -19.83
CA ASN A 33 9.08 -23.89 -19.12
C ASN A 33 8.77 -22.75 -18.13
N PRO A 34 7.81 -21.85 -18.43
CA PRO A 34 7.57 -20.66 -17.62
C PRO A 34 7.18 -20.99 -16.17
N ALA A 35 6.43 -22.07 -15.97
CA ALA A 35 6.02 -22.51 -14.65
C ALA A 35 7.22 -22.96 -13.79
N LYS A 36 8.23 -23.60 -14.38
CA LYS A 36 9.47 -23.97 -13.67
C LYS A 36 10.29 -22.73 -13.26
N ILE A 37 10.36 -21.72 -14.14
CA ILE A 37 11.08 -20.47 -13.85
C ILE A 37 10.37 -19.71 -12.73
N MET A 38 9.05 -19.53 -12.83
CA MET A 38 8.25 -18.89 -11.79
C MET A 38 8.37 -19.62 -10.45
N TYR A 39 8.34 -20.97 -10.45
CA TYR A 39 8.55 -21.75 -9.23
C TYR A 39 9.93 -21.52 -8.61
N SER A 40 10.98 -21.42 -9.42
CA SER A 40 12.33 -21.10 -8.95
C SER A 40 12.40 -19.68 -8.37
N ALA A 41 11.84 -18.69 -9.06
CA ALA A 41 11.76 -17.31 -8.61
C ALA A 41 11.02 -17.21 -7.26
N ALA A 42 9.87 -17.86 -7.13
CA ALA A 42 9.07 -17.92 -5.91
C ALA A 42 9.82 -18.59 -4.74
N LYS A 43 10.54 -19.68 -5.02
CA LYS A 43 11.37 -20.36 -4.01
C LYS A 43 12.51 -19.47 -3.53
N ASN A 44 13.13 -18.71 -4.42
CA ASN A 44 14.18 -17.76 -4.05
C ASN A 44 13.60 -16.58 -3.26
N PHE A 45 12.46 -16.04 -3.69
CA PHE A 45 11.74 -14.99 -2.98
C PHE A 45 11.49 -15.38 -1.52
N GLY A 46 10.83 -16.51 -1.26
CA GLY A 46 10.54 -16.97 0.10
C GLY A 46 11.76 -17.27 0.98
N LYS A 47 12.92 -17.55 0.37
CA LYS A 47 14.19 -17.78 1.10
C LYS A 47 14.93 -16.49 1.42
N GLN A 48 14.90 -15.54 0.50
CA GLN A 48 15.69 -14.30 0.58
C GLN A 48 14.93 -13.19 1.30
N PHE A 49 13.60 -13.16 1.23
CA PHE A 49 12.80 -12.12 1.87
C PHE A 49 13.05 -12.06 3.37
N ALA A 50 13.39 -10.88 3.87
CA ALA A 50 13.72 -10.66 5.27
C ALA A 50 12.50 -11.00 6.15
N LYS A 51 12.70 -11.88 7.13
CA LYS A 51 11.63 -12.32 8.04
C LYS A 51 11.22 -11.22 9.00
N GLU A 52 12.23 -10.62 9.61
CA GLU A 52 12.13 -9.51 10.54
C GLU A 52 12.82 -8.31 9.91
N GLN A 53 12.06 -7.26 9.65
CA GLN A 53 12.64 -6.03 9.11
C GLN A 53 11.99 -4.81 9.72
N VAL A 54 12.81 -3.78 9.90
CA VAL A 54 12.37 -2.43 10.20
C VAL A 54 12.79 -1.50 9.08
N THR A 55 11.95 -0.53 8.79
CA THR A 55 12.10 0.34 7.64
C THR A 55 11.62 1.73 7.98
N ARG A 56 12.43 2.73 7.64
CA ARG A 56 11.96 4.10 7.54
C ARG A 56 11.36 4.29 6.16
N ALA A 57 10.13 4.79 6.09
CA ALA A 57 9.43 4.97 4.85
C ALA A 57 8.77 6.35 4.76
N PHE A 58 8.61 6.81 3.53
CA PHE A 58 7.73 7.91 3.21
C PHE A 58 6.48 7.33 2.56
N GLN A 59 5.32 7.67 3.11
CA GLN A 59 4.01 7.25 2.63
C GLN A 59 3.24 8.49 2.19
N TRP A 60 2.50 8.38 1.09
CA TRP A 60 1.43 9.32 0.78
C TRP A 60 0.17 8.60 0.29
N ARG A 61 -0.97 9.24 0.53
CA ARG A 61 -2.29 8.83 0.05
C ARG A 61 -3.03 10.03 -0.51
N LEU A 62 -3.67 9.82 -1.65
CA LEU A 62 -4.45 10.82 -2.37
C LEU A 62 -5.82 10.26 -2.73
N ILE A 63 -6.87 11.01 -2.41
CA ILE A 63 -8.24 10.70 -2.80
C ILE A 63 -8.71 11.69 -3.84
N GLU A 64 -9.28 11.19 -4.93
CA GLU A 64 -9.82 11.97 -6.03
C GLU A 64 -11.28 11.55 -6.29
N GLN A 65 -12.16 12.53 -6.50
CA GLN A 65 -13.53 12.32 -6.96
C GLN A 65 -13.79 13.24 -8.15
N ASN A 66 -14.42 12.72 -9.21
CA ASN A 66 -14.80 13.48 -10.39
C ASN A 66 -13.64 14.34 -10.98
N GLY A 67 -12.42 13.84 -10.97
CA GLY A 67 -11.24 14.57 -11.49
C GLY A 67 -10.65 15.61 -10.54
N LYS A 68 -11.23 15.80 -9.33
CA LYS A 68 -10.77 16.76 -8.32
C LYS A 68 -10.22 16.04 -7.11
N ILE A 69 -9.08 16.52 -6.62
CA ILE A 69 -8.47 15.99 -5.40
C ILE A 69 -9.30 16.45 -4.22
N GLN A 70 -9.66 15.50 -3.36
CA GLN A 70 -10.54 15.71 -2.20
C GLN A 70 -9.79 15.58 -0.88
N GLN A 71 -8.62 14.94 -0.90
CA GLN A 71 -7.80 14.74 0.28
C GLN A 71 -6.39 14.39 -0.14
N PHE A 72 -5.41 14.95 0.56
CA PHE A 72 -4.01 14.56 0.48
C PHE A 72 -3.46 14.34 1.88
N SER A 73 -2.68 13.28 2.03
CA SER A 73 -1.96 12.99 3.25
C SER A 73 -0.62 12.36 2.94
N SER A 74 0.39 12.71 3.72
CA SER A 74 1.69 12.05 3.70
C SER A 74 2.27 11.93 5.08
N ALA A 75 3.14 10.95 5.27
CA ALA A 75 3.78 10.70 6.54
C ALA A 75 5.18 10.14 6.34
N GLU A 76 6.08 10.51 7.24
CA GLU A 76 7.28 9.72 7.48
C GLU A 76 6.97 8.72 8.59
N VAL A 77 7.28 7.45 8.36
CA VAL A 77 6.89 6.34 9.24
C VAL A 77 8.06 5.40 9.49
N LEU A 78 8.16 4.88 10.70
CA LEU A 78 8.85 3.64 11.00
C LEU A 78 7.87 2.49 10.84
N LEU A 79 8.25 1.51 10.04
CA LEU A 79 7.48 0.32 9.75
C LEU A 79 8.28 -0.89 10.16
N ALA A 80 7.70 -1.76 10.98
CA ALA A 80 8.26 -3.07 11.25
C ALA A 80 7.34 -4.16 10.73
N GLN A 81 7.90 -4.99 9.86
CA GLN A 81 7.28 -6.20 9.36
C GLN A 81 7.98 -7.38 10.03
N LEU A 82 7.26 -8.08 10.89
CA LEU A 82 7.79 -9.15 11.71
C LEU A 82 7.18 -10.50 11.32
N ASP A 83 7.91 -11.58 11.58
CA ASP A 83 7.46 -12.96 11.42
C ASP A 83 6.98 -13.31 9.98
N PHE A 84 7.53 -12.67 8.94
CA PHE A 84 7.14 -12.92 7.56
C PHE A 84 7.28 -14.40 7.18
N ASN A 85 6.19 -14.95 6.63
CA ASN A 85 6.14 -16.31 6.13
C ASN A 85 5.13 -16.44 4.98
N GLN A 86 5.29 -17.42 4.09
CA GLN A 86 4.36 -17.63 2.98
C GLN A 86 3.30 -18.70 3.27
N LYS A 87 2.89 -18.89 4.53
CA LYS A 87 1.82 -19.85 4.86
C LYS A 87 0.48 -19.31 4.35
N SER A 88 -0.14 -20.02 3.42
CA SER A 88 -1.32 -19.58 2.66
C SER A 88 -2.66 -19.83 3.36
N ASN A 89 -2.67 -20.15 4.65
CA ASN A 89 -3.89 -20.42 5.41
C ASN A 89 -4.43 -19.19 6.15
N VAL A 90 -3.75 -18.03 6.06
CA VAL A 90 -4.10 -16.84 6.83
C VAL A 90 -4.05 -15.59 5.95
N ILE A 91 -5.23 -15.07 5.61
CA ILE A 91 -5.38 -13.67 5.16
C ILE A 91 -5.83 -12.88 6.38
N HIS A 92 -5.14 -11.78 6.65
CA HIS A 92 -5.22 -11.00 7.89
C HIS A 92 -6.65 -10.46 8.11
N PHE A 93 -7.27 -10.68 9.29
CA PHE A 93 -7.42 -9.66 10.35
C PHE A 93 -7.15 -10.16 11.80
N GLU A 94 -6.75 -11.42 12.00
CA GLU A 94 -6.74 -12.02 13.36
C GLU A 94 -5.40 -12.65 13.81
N ASN A 95 -4.35 -12.66 12.97
CA ASN A 95 -3.09 -13.33 13.31
C ASN A 95 -1.95 -12.33 13.60
N SER A 96 -1.33 -12.48 14.76
CA SER A 96 -0.23 -11.65 15.21
C SER A 96 1.05 -11.72 14.37
N ALA A 97 1.26 -12.83 13.65
CA ALA A 97 2.39 -13.02 12.74
C ALA A 97 2.28 -12.23 11.42
N ASN A 98 1.21 -11.45 11.22
CA ASN A 98 1.00 -10.60 10.05
C ASN A 98 0.84 -9.12 10.41
N PHE A 99 1.00 -8.74 11.69
CA PHE A 99 0.90 -7.34 12.09
C PHE A 99 2.03 -6.53 11.46
N LEU A 100 1.63 -5.48 10.75
CA LEU A 100 2.52 -4.38 10.43
C LEU A 100 2.50 -3.43 11.62
N TYR A 101 3.64 -3.25 12.26
CA TYR A 101 3.80 -2.21 13.27
C TYR A 101 4.19 -0.92 12.56
N SER A 102 3.53 0.18 12.90
CA SER A 102 3.78 1.48 12.29
C SER A 102 3.90 2.55 13.37
N ALA A 103 4.87 3.43 13.25
CA ALA A 103 5.03 4.61 14.09
C ALA A 103 5.32 5.82 13.20
N PRO A 104 4.38 6.77 13.06
CA PRO A 104 4.63 7.96 12.28
C PRO A 104 5.53 8.93 13.05
N LEU A 105 6.54 9.42 12.35
CA LEU A 105 7.52 10.38 12.85
C LEU A 105 7.07 11.81 12.58
N SER A 106 6.46 12.05 11.43
CA SER A 106 5.86 13.32 11.03
C SER A 106 4.77 13.13 9.99
N THR A 107 3.88 14.10 9.83
CA THR A 107 2.75 14.06 8.89
C THR A 107 2.55 15.37 8.16
N PHE A 108 1.83 15.31 7.04
CA PHE A 108 1.28 16.47 6.34
C PHE A 108 -0.10 16.06 5.85
N ARG A 109 -1.15 16.81 6.23
CA ARG A 109 -2.53 16.43 5.96
C ARG A 109 -3.35 17.64 5.54
N SER A 110 -4.03 17.54 4.41
CA SER A 110 -5.08 18.51 4.07
C SER A 110 -6.35 18.22 4.87
N TYR A 111 -7.31 19.13 4.81
CA TYR A 111 -8.69 18.75 5.11
C TYR A 111 -9.18 17.69 4.11
N ALA A 112 -10.22 16.94 4.51
CA ALA A 112 -10.94 16.06 3.60
C ALA A 112 -12.23 16.74 3.13
N PHE A 113 -12.57 16.54 1.87
CA PHE A 113 -13.81 17.02 1.28
C PHE A 113 -14.63 15.86 0.70
N ASP A 114 -15.96 15.96 0.72
CA ASP A 114 -16.86 15.09 -0.03
C ASP A 114 -17.93 15.96 -0.69
N ASN A 115 -18.10 15.82 -2.01
CA ASN A 115 -19.01 16.64 -2.81
C ASN A 115 -18.87 18.16 -2.55
N GLY A 116 -17.64 18.64 -2.36
CA GLY A 116 -17.34 20.06 -2.13
C GLY A 116 -17.60 20.56 -0.70
N ARG A 117 -18.04 19.68 0.22
CA ARG A 117 -18.18 20.01 1.64
C ARG A 117 -16.98 19.46 2.42
N ARG A 118 -16.42 20.28 3.32
CA ARG A 118 -15.41 19.81 4.28
C ARG A 118 -16.05 18.71 5.13
N ILE A 119 -15.38 17.58 5.22
CA ILE A 119 -15.77 16.52 6.14
C ILE A 119 -15.08 16.80 7.47
N ASN A 120 -15.88 16.93 8.52
CA ASN A 120 -15.38 17.01 9.88
C ASN A 120 -15.22 15.60 10.41
N PHE A 121 -13.98 15.23 10.76
CA PHE A 121 -13.65 13.91 11.30
C PHE A 121 -14.27 13.61 12.67
N ILE A 122 -14.94 14.59 13.30
CA ILE A 122 -15.39 14.54 14.68
C ILE A 122 -16.93 14.69 14.81
N ASP A 123 -17.69 15.00 13.76
CA ASP A 123 -19.13 15.28 13.92
C ASP A 123 -19.93 14.05 14.43
N SER A 124 -20.35 14.11 15.70
CA SER A 124 -21.06 13.06 16.43
C SER A 124 -22.50 12.82 15.96
N ASN A 125 -23.07 13.73 15.16
CA ASN A 125 -24.42 13.62 14.62
C ASN A 125 -24.44 13.00 13.22
N THR A 126 -23.30 12.94 12.55
CA THR A 126 -23.15 12.11 11.37
C THR A 126 -22.88 10.67 11.83
N LYS A 127 -23.52 9.67 11.19
CA LYS A 127 -23.16 8.26 11.41
C LYS A 127 -21.63 8.19 11.44
N PRO A 128 -21.00 7.55 12.44
CA PRO A 128 -19.55 7.42 12.50
C PRO A 128 -19.12 6.97 11.11
N LEU A 129 -18.38 7.84 10.43
CA LEU A 129 -17.88 7.58 9.09
C LEU A 129 -16.76 6.53 9.25
N TYR A 130 -17.18 5.30 9.56
CA TYR A 130 -16.37 4.09 9.53
C TYR A 130 -15.74 4.04 8.14
N GLY A 131 -14.48 4.46 8.03
CA GLY A 131 -13.77 4.51 6.75
C GLY A 131 -13.09 5.84 6.40
N LEU A 132 -13.34 6.95 7.11
CA LEU A 132 -12.43 8.11 7.06
C LEU A 132 -11.29 7.89 8.05
N THR A 133 -10.80 6.65 8.03
CA THR A 133 -9.67 6.21 8.81
C THR A 133 -8.51 7.08 8.41
N ALA A 134 -7.70 7.47 9.40
CA ALA A 134 -6.40 8.04 9.14
C ALA A 134 -5.67 7.20 8.05
N PRO A 135 -4.63 7.72 7.40
CA PRO A 135 -3.83 6.94 6.44
C PRO A 135 -3.19 5.66 7.04
N THR A 136 -3.55 5.29 8.28
CA THR A 136 -3.21 4.09 9.04
C THR A 136 -3.91 2.83 8.53
N ASN A 137 -4.98 2.92 7.73
CA ASN A 137 -5.40 1.76 6.96
C ASN A 137 -4.50 1.64 5.73
N CYS A 138 -3.30 1.08 5.89
CA CYS A 138 -2.39 0.83 4.77
C CYS A 138 -2.89 -0.39 3.97
N PHE A 139 -3.99 -0.23 3.25
CA PHE A 139 -4.52 -1.26 2.38
C PHE A 139 -3.48 -1.71 1.35
N ALA A 140 -2.60 -0.81 0.90
CA ALA A 140 -1.46 -1.16 0.06
C ALA A 140 -0.58 -2.27 0.67
N PHE A 141 -0.32 -2.24 1.98
CA PHE A 141 0.46 -3.27 2.68
C PHE A 141 -0.30 -4.60 2.81
N ILE A 142 -1.60 -4.53 3.09
CA ILE A 142 -2.44 -5.73 3.19
C ILE A 142 -2.48 -6.44 1.83
N ARG A 143 -2.71 -5.69 0.76
CA ARG A 143 -2.69 -6.18 -0.63
C ARG A 143 -1.33 -6.74 -1.03
N LYS A 144 -0.23 -6.04 -0.67
CA LYS A 144 1.14 -6.57 -0.84
C LYS A 144 1.28 -7.93 -0.16
N ARG A 145 0.86 -8.05 1.10
CA ARG A 145 0.96 -9.30 1.87
C ARG A 145 0.15 -10.42 1.23
N ALA A 146 -1.03 -10.11 0.70
CA ALA A 146 -1.86 -11.05 -0.04
C ALA A 146 -1.12 -11.56 -1.30
N ILE A 147 -0.49 -10.69 -2.07
CA ILE A 147 0.30 -11.09 -3.26
C ILE A 147 1.48 -11.96 -2.85
N GLU A 148 2.25 -11.58 -1.83
CA GLU A 148 3.42 -12.33 -1.37
C GLU A 148 3.08 -13.76 -0.90
N THR A 149 1.81 -14.00 -0.52
CA THR A 149 1.37 -15.25 0.08
C THR A 149 0.49 -16.08 -0.87
N HIS A 150 -0.34 -15.45 -1.68
CA HIS A 150 -1.39 -16.09 -2.49
C HIS A 150 -1.19 -15.97 -4.00
N SER A 151 -0.19 -15.22 -4.47
CA SER A 151 0.15 -15.13 -5.90
C SER A 151 1.27 -16.12 -6.28
N PRO A 152 1.70 -16.17 -7.57
CA PRO A 152 2.88 -16.94 -7.99
C PRO A 152 4.19 -16.59 -7.29
N LEU A 153 4.27 -15.54 -6.47
CA LEU A 153 5.42 -15.30 -5.59
C LEU A 153 5.58 -16.38 -4.49
N ASN A 154 4.52 -17.16 -4.23
CA ASN A 154 4.58 -18.34 -3.37
C ASN A 154 4.70 -19.61 -4.24
N ALA A 155 5.76 -20.39 -4.01
CA ALA A 155 6.03 -21.61 -4.77
C ALA A 155 4.89 -22.64 -4.70
N ALA A 156 4.14 -22.68 -3.59
CA ALA A 156 2.99 -23.56 -3.44
C ALA A 156 1.79 -23.13 -4.29
N MET A 157 1.72 -21.84 -4.66
CA MET A 157 0.61 -21.23 -5.39
C MET A 157 0.80 -21.26 -6.90
N VAL A 158 2.03 -21.38 -7.41
CA VAL A 158 2.34 -21.33 -8.86
C VAL A 158 1.44 -22.25 -9.71
N LYS A 159 1.07 -23.43 -9.20
CA LYS A 159 0.18 -24.38 -9.90
C LYS A 159 -1.25 -23.88 -10.13
N HIS A 160 -1.67 -22.81 -9.45
CA HIS A 160 -3.00 -22.20 -9.55
C HIS A 160 -3.05 -21.07 -10.58
N TYR A 161 -1.93 -20.79 -11.25
CA TYR A 161 -1.81 -19.71 -12.21
C TYR A 161 -1.38 -20.26 -13.58
N ASN A 162 -1.89 -19.63 -14.63
CA ASN A 162 -1.32 -19.71 -15.96
C ASN A 162 -0.14 -18.74 -16.00
N VAL A 163 1.03 -19.20 -16.44
CA VAL A 163 2.26 -18.39 -16.48
C VAL A 163 2.84 -18.42 -17.88
N LYS A 164 3.27 -17.27 -18.39
CA LYS A 164 3.94 -17.14 -19.69
C LYS A 164 5.16 -16.23 -19.54
N VAL A 165 6.21 -16.49 -20.32
CA VAL A 165 7.34 -15.54 -20.43
C VAL A 165 6.93 -14.50 -21.48
N GLU A 166 6.87 -13.25 -21.06
CA GLU A 166 6.54 -12.12 -21.95
C GLU A 166 7.80 -11.58 -22.62
N ARG A 167 8.88 -11.44 -21.85
CA ARG A 167 10.12 -10.82 -22.32
C ARG A 167 11.32 -11.35 -21.56
N VAL A 168 12.44 -11.48 -22.27
CA VAL A 168 13.78 -11.64 -21.70
C VAL A 168 14.66 -10.53 -22.24
N PHE A 169 15.39 -9.85 -21.36
CA PHE A 169 16.29 -8.77 -21.72
C PHE A 169 17.45 -8.66 -20.74
N ARG A 170 18.41 -7.79 -21.03
CA ARG A 170 19.49 -7.44 -20.11
C ARG A 170 19.31 -6.03 -19.58
N ASP A 171 19.52 -5.84 -18.28
CA ASP A 171 19.52 -4.51 -17.66
C ASP A 171 20.89 -3.82 -17.84
N LYS A 172 21.01 -2.58 -17.31
CA LYS A 172 22.25 -1.79 -17.38
C LYS A 172 23.46 -2.45 -16.71
N ALA A 173 23.24 -3.39 -15.80
CA ALA A 173 24.29 -4.14 -15.12
C ALA A 173 24.58 -5.48 -15.84
N ASP A 174 24.10 -5.65 -17.07
CA ASP A 174 24.20 -6.87 -17.87
C ASP A 174 23.54 -8.10 -17.19
N SER A 175 22.63 -7.88 -16.24
CA SER A 175 21.87 -8.96 -15.61
C SER A 175 20.75 -9.43 -16.53
N GLN A 176 20.55 -10.75 -16.62
CA GLN A 176 19.43 -11.31 -17.36
C GLN A 176 18.14 -11.11 -16.58
N ILE A 177 17.21 -10.34 -17.15
CA ILE A 177 15.88 -10.09 -16.60
C ILE A 177 14.84 -10.86 -17.39
N ILE A 178 13.97 -11.57 -16.68
CA ILE A 178 12.85 -12.33 -17.24
C ILE A 178 11.55 -11.72 -16.70
N MET A 179 10.69 -11.25 -17.60
CA MET A 179 9.33 -10.83 -17.28
C MET A 179 8.36 -11.96 -17.59
N MET A 180 7.58 -12.35 -16.58
CA MET A 180 6.59 -13.42 -16.70
C MET A 180 5.20 -12.90 -16.36
N SER A 181 4.27 -12.99 -17.31
CA SER A 181 2.86 -12.73 -17.01
C SER A 181 2.25 -13.91 -16.28
N PHE A 182 1.23 -13.63 -15.47
CA PHE A 182 0.42 -14.63 -14.84
C PHE A 182 -1.05 -14.23 -14.79
N ALA A 183 -1.92 -15.24 -14.75
CA ALA A 183 -3.35 -15.07 -14.51
C ALA A 183 -3.88 -16.25 -13.69
N THR A 184 -4.75 -15.97 -12.71
CA THR A 184 -5.41 -17.02 -11.92
C THR A 184 -6.14 -17.99 -12.86
N ARG A 185 -5.96 -19.30 -12.66
CA ARG A 185 -6.69 -20.33 -13.43
C ARG A 185 -8.18 -20.32 -13.06
N PRO A 186 -9.07 -20.67 -14.02
CA PRO A 186 -10.47 -20.95 -13.69
C PRO A 186 -10.59 -21.91 -12.51
N GLN A 187 -11.56 -21.69 -11.63
CA GLN A 187 -11.87 -22.51 -10.44
C GLN A 187 -10.80 -22.56 -9.33
N SER A 188 -9.59 -22.01 -9.55
CA SER A 188 -8.59 -21.94 -8.48
C SER A 188 -9.01 -20.95 -7.40
N PHE A 189 -9.74 -19.90 -7.77
CA PHE A 189 -10.33 -18.94 -6.86
C PHE A 189 -11.84 -19.22 -6.66
N PRO A 190 -12.39 -19.07 -5.45
CA PRO A 190 -11.72 -18.76 -4.18
C PRO A 190 -11.23 -20.01 -3.43
N SER A 191 -11.31 -21.22 -4.00
CA SER A 191 -11.11 -22.49 -3.30
C SER A 191 -9.65 -22.76 -2.91
N LYS A 192 -8.71 -22.60 -3.84
CA LYS A 192 -7.28 -22.94 -3.67
C LYS A 192 -6.39 -21.71 -3.53
N VAL A 193 -6.79 -20.62 -4.16
CA VAL A 193 -6.22 -19.28 -3.95
C VAL A 193 -7.32 -18.33 -3.54
N ARG A 194 -6.95 -17.33 -2.75
CA ARG A 194 -7.85 -16.32 -2.20
C ARG A 194 -7.69 -14.96 -2.86
N LEU A 195 -6.91 -14.93 -3.94
CA LEU A 195 -6.63 -13.75 -4.75
C LEU A 195 -6.94 -14.09 -6.22
N LEU A 196 -7.95 -13.43 -6.78
CA LEU A 196 -8.18 -13.45 -8.23
C LEU A 196 -7.46 -12.25 -8.81
N CYS A 197 -6.45 -12.52 -9.65
CA CYS A 197 -5.61 -11.48 -10.21
C CYS A 197 -4.89 -11.94 -11.47
N ASN A 198 -4.46 -10.96 -12.26
CA ASN A 198 -3.50 -11.12 -13.32
C ASN A 198 -2.37 -10.09 -13.12
N GLY A 199 -1.23 -10.31 -13.75
CA GLY A 199 -0.09 -9.45 -13.51
C GLY A 199 1.20 -9.94 -14.15
N THR A 200 2.31 -9.31 -13.76
CA THR A 200 3.66 -9.63 -14.21
C THR A 200 4.61 -9.74 -13.03
N VAL A 201 5.48 -10.75 -13.05
CA VAL A 201 6.65 -10.85 -12.16
C VAL A 201 7.89 -10.55 -12.98
N THR A 202 8.69 -9.59 -12.52
CA THR A 202 10.00 -9.27 -13.09
C THR A 202 11.07 -9.94 -12.23
N TYR A 203 11.84 -10.86 -12.82
CA TYR A 203 12.82 -11.68 -12.12
C TYR A 203 14.23 -11.46 -12.69
N ASN A 204 15.19 -11.12 -11.84
CA ASN A 204 16.60 -11.09 -12.19
C ASN A 204 17.15 -12.52 -12.08
N ALA A 205 17.37 -13.17 -13.23
CA ALA A 205 17.83 -14.55 -13.32
C ALA A 205 19.31 -14.72 -12.98
N THR A 206 20.13 -13.68 -13.21
CA THR A 206 21.55 -13.65 -12.82
C THR A 206 21.71 -13.64 -11.31
N GLU A 207 21.09 -12.66 -10.65
CA GLU A 207 21.17 -12.44 -9.20
C GLU A 207 20.16 -13.25 -8.37
N LYS A 208 19.27 -13.95 -9.08
CA LYS A 208 18.26 -14.88 -8.56
C LYS A 208 17.32 -14.26 -7.54
N TYR A 209 16.76 -13.08 -7.84
CA TYR A 209 15.76 -12.42 -7.00
C TYR A 209 14.63 -11.79 -7.82
N VAL A 210 13.47 -11.63 -7.20
CA VAL A 210 12.33 -10.92 -7.80
C VAL A 210 12.57 -9.42 -7.66
N VAL A 211 12.55 -8.69 -8.78
CA VAL A 211 12.73 -7.24 -8.83
C VAL A 211 11.43 -6.52 -8.53
N ALA A 212 10.34 -6.98 -9.15
CA ALA A 212 9.02 -6.36 -8.96
C ALA A 212 7.89 -7.34 -9.27
N VAL A 213 6.72 -7.05 -8.72
CA VAL A 213 5.45 -7.64 -9.13
C VAL A 213 4.46 -6.51 -9.43
N ASP A 214 3.80 -6.62 -10.58
CA ASP A 214 2.72 -5.75 -11.04
C ASP A 214 1.45 -6.58 -11.10
N VAL A 215 0.37 -6.11 -10.50
CA VAL A 215 -0.92 -6.80 -10.44
C VAL A 215 -2.03 -5.85 -10.86
N GLU A 216 -2.93 -6.33 -11.71
CA GLU A 216 -4.12 -5.64 -12.15
C GLU A 216 -5.37 -6.42 -11.76
N GLN A 217 -6.51 -5.71 -11.70
CA GLN A 217 -7.83 -6.27 -11.44
C GLN A 217 -7.85 -7.18 -10.21
N MET A 218 -7.15 -6.74 -9.16
CA MET A 218 -6.96 -7.53 -7.96
C MET A 218 -8.26 -7.56 -7.17
N VAL A 219 -8.85 -8.74 -7.12
CA VAL A 219 -10.00 -9.06 -6.29
C VAL A 219 -9.50 -9.69 -5.00
N ASP A 220 -9.75 -9.00 -3.89
CA ASP A 220 -9.34 -9.45 -2.58
C ASP A 220 -10.53 -9.86 -1.71
N TYR A 221 -10.41 -11.03 -1.09
CA TYR A 221 -11.28 -11.44 0.02
C TYR A 221 -10.45 -11.36 1.31
N PHE A 222 -10.47 -10.20 1.96
CA PHE A 222 -9.75 -9.97 3.21
C PHE A 222 -10.39 -10.67 4.43
N SER A 223 -11.50 -11.40 4.27
CA SER A 223 -12.19 -12.10 5.36
C SER A 223 -12.00 -13.62 5.31
N THR A 224 -11.93 -14.25 6.49
CA THR A 224 -11.94 -15.72 6.65
C THR A 224 -13.28 -16.35 6.27
N LYS A 225 -14.34 -15.55 6.17
CA LYS A 225 -15.69 -15.95 5.76
C LYS A 225 -15.96 -15.38 4.37
N ILE A 226 -16.10 -16.28 3.39
CA ILE A 226 -16.81 -15.97 2.15
C ILE A 226 -18.25 -15.70 2.57
N HIS A 227 -18.61 -14.43 2.76
CA HIS A 227 -20.02 -14.08 2.85
C HIS A 227 -20.66 -14.52 1.53
N SER A 228 -21.66 -15.37 1.66
CA SER A 228 -22.31 -16.18 0.63
C SER A 228 -22.40 -15.57 -0.77
N ASN A 229 -22.37 -16.45 -1.77
CA ASN A 229 -22.45 -16.32 -3.24
C ASN A 229 -23.55 -15.40 -3.85
N ASN A 230 -24.11 -14.43 -3.12
CA ASN A 230 -25.17 -13.53 -3.54
C ASN A 230 -24.76 -12.05 -3.68
N PHE A 231 -23.46 -11.75 -3.68
CA PHE A 231 -22.99 -10.37 -3.90
C PHE A 231 -22.75 -10.08 -5.38
N TYR A 232 -23.84 -10.03 -6.16
CA TYR A 232 -23.89 -9.20 -7.35
C TYR A 232 -24.24 -7.78 -6.88
N GLY A 233 -23.23 -7.03 -6.45
CA GLY A 233 -23.39 -5.59 -6.27
C GLY A 233 -23.15 -4.90 -7.61
N GLU A 234 -23.94 -3.89 -7.95
CA GLU A 234 -23.74 -3.03 -9.14
C GLU A 234 -22.42 -2.23 -9.12
N VAL A 235 -21.54 -2.42 -8.13
CA VAL A 235 -20.28 -1.67 -7.97
C VAL A 235 -19.09 -2.61 -7.77
N VAL A 236 -18.15 -2.52 -8.71
CA VAL A 236 -16.88 -3.25 -8.78
C VAL A 236 -15.75 -2.37 -8.26
N THR A 237 -14.87 -2.93 -7.41
CA THR A 237 -13.61 -2.31 -7.00
C THR A 237 -12.46 -2.86 -7.84
N ASN A 238 -11.86 -1.99 -8.64
CA ASN A 238 -10.70 -2.31 -9.48
C ASN A 238 -9.43 -1.83 -8.78
N THR A 239 -8.60 -2.79 -8.37
CA THR A 239 -7.32 -2.49 -7.71
C THR A 239 -6.15 -2.90 -8.60
N SER A 240 -5.19 -1.99 -8.72
CA SER A 240 -3.84 -2.29 -9.20
C SER A 240 -2.83 -2.12 -8.06
N LEU A 241 -1.82 -2.97 -8.05
CA LEU A 241 -0.72 -2.91 -7.10
C LEU A 241 0.61 -3.20 -7.82
N LYS A 242 1.61 -2.34 -7.59
CA LYS A 242 3.00 -2.60 -7.95
C LYS A 242 3.85 -2.61 -6.70
N VAL A 243 4.61 -3.68 -6.51
CA VAL A 243 5.57 -3.80 -5.41
C VAL A 243 6.96 -3.98 -6.00
N GLY A 244 7.86 -3.06 -5.67
CA GLY A 244 9.28 -3.16 -5.97
C GLY A 244 10.03 -3.79 -4.81
N TYR A 245 11.04 -4.59 -5.12
CA TYR A 245 11.91 -5.21 -4.15
C TYR A 245 13.37 -4.88 -4.44
N ARG A 246 14.15 -4.70 -3.37
CA ARG A 246 15.60 -4.44 -3.46
C ARG A 246 16.38 -5.49 -2.69
N LYS A 247 17.49 -5.92 -3.28
CA LYS A 247 18.43 -6.86 -2.66
C LYS A 247 19.50 -6.08 -1.90
N VAL A 248 19.66 -6.37 -0.61
CA VAL A 248 20.75 -5.84 0.23
C VAL A 248 21.51 -7.04 0.79
N GLY A 249 22.74 -7.25 0.32
CA GLY A 249 23.47 -8.49 0.55
C GLY A 249 22.68 -9.71 0.00
N ASN A 250 22.43 -10.70 0.86
CA ASN A 250 21.66 -11.90 0.50
C ASN A 250 20.16 -11.83 0.84
N ARG A 251 19.69 -10.66 1.28
CA ARG A 251 18.32 -10.44 1.72
C ARG A 251 17.54 -9.56 0.77
N LEU A 252 16.26 -9.86 0.65
CA LEU A 252 15.31 -9.11 -0.16
C LEU A 252 14.42 -8.29 0.77
N PHE A 253 14.29 -7.00 0.47
CA PHE A 253 13.47 -6.03 1.19
C PHE A 253 12.45 -5.42 0.24
N THR A 254 11.39 -4.86 0.80
CA THR A 254 10.47 -4.02 0.02
C THR A 254 11.16 -2.70 -0.27
N ASP A 255 11.08 -2.23 -1.51
CA ASP A 255 11.63 -0.93 -1.91
C ASP A 255 10.50 0.10 -2.04
N TYR A 256 9.41 -0.29 -2.69
CA TYR A 256 8.22 0.56 -2.77
C TYR A 256 6.94 -0.23 -3.00
N ILE A 257 5.81 0.41 -2.72
CA ILE A 257 4.46 -0.09 -2.98
C ILE A 257 3.66 1.04 -3.62
N ARG A 258 3.08 0.81 -4.80
CA ARG A 258 2.11 1.69 -5.46
C ARG A 258 0.79 0.98 -5.53
N SER A 259 -0.27 1.57 -4.96
CA SER A 259 -1.63 1.07 -5.07
C SER A 259 -2.52 2.12 -5.71
N LYS A 260 -3.38 1.66 -6.60
CA LYS A 260 -4.47 2.48 -7.15
C LYS A 260 -5.75 1.66 -7.12
N THR A 261 -6.74 2.19 -6.44
CA THR A 261 -8.07 1.58 -6.29
C THR A 261 -9.10 2.52 -6.91
N SER A 262 -10.04 1.95 -7.66
CA SER A 262 -11.12 2.70 -8.30
C SER A 262 -12.42 1.89 -8.23
N TRP A 263 -13.56 2.57 -8.35
CA TRP A 263 -14.88 1.96 -8.28
C TRP A 263 -15.62 2.20 -9.60
N SER A 264 -16.24 1.17 -10.17
CA SER A 264 -17.03 1.26 -11.40
C SER A 264 -18.35 0.48 -11.26
N THR A 265 -19.33 0.74 -12.12
CA THR A 265 -20.62 0.03 -12.12
C THR A 265 -20.74 -1.07 -13.18
N GLU A 266 -19.61 -1.59 -13.67
CA GLU A 266 -19.62 -2.48 -14.84
C GLU A 266 -20.14 -3.90 -14.52
N ASP A 267 -20.78 -4.53 -15.52
CA ASP A 267 -21.17 -5.97 -15.60
C ASP A 267 -19.97 -6.94 -15.55
N SER A 268 -18.76 -6.43 -15.36
CA SER A 268 -17.55 -7.23 -15.22
C SER A 268 -17.55 -7.98 -13.88
N MET A 269 -17.02 -9.21 -13.87
CA MET A 269 -16.74 -9.95 -12.63
C MET A 269 -15.87 -9.11 -11.70
N GLY A 270 -16.49 -8.51 -10.70
CA GLY A 270 -15.83 -7.52 -9.88
C GLY A 270 -16.44 -7.47 -8.49
N TYR A 271 -15.61 -7.15 -7.51
CA TYR A 271 -15.95 -7.32 -6.11
C TYR A 271 -15.95 -6.00 -5.39
N ARG A 272 -16.86 -5.85 -4.42
CA ARG A 272 -16.95 -4.66 -3.58
C ARG A 272 -15.93 -4.76 -2.45
N SER A 273 -15.05 -3.77 -2.35
CA SER A 273 -14.38 -3.46 -1.09
C SER A 273 -15.38 -2.69 -0.21
N GLU A 274 -15.73 -3.23 0.96
CA GLU A 274 -16.58 -2.57 1.96
C GLU A 274 -15.90 -1.36 2.64
N LEU A 275 -14.70 -0.98 2.18
CA LEU A 275 -13.72 -0.26 2.98
C LEU A 275 -13.70 1.27 2.77
N GLU A 276 -14.56 1.83 1.91
CA GLU A 276 -14.64 3.28 1.71
C GLU A 276 -16.03 3.86 2.04
N PRO A 277 -16.11 4.91 2.88
CA PRO A 277 -17.36 5.46 3.40
C PRO A 277 -17.97 6.53 2.49
N ARG A 278 -17.26 6.96 1.43
CA ARG A 278 -17.73 8.03 0.54
C ARG A 278 -18.97 7.55 -0.20
N ALA A 279 -20.02 8.38 -0.19
CA ALA A 279 -21.28 8.03 -0.79
C ALA A 279 -21.09 7.76 -2.30
N GLU A 280 -21.58 6.60 -2.76
CA GLU A 280 -21.67 6.25 -4.17
C GLU A 280 -20.31 6.35 -4.91
N PRO A 281 -19.27 5.59 -4.50
CA PRO A 281 -17.90 5.75 -4.98
C PRO A 281 -17.76 5.54 -6.50
N ALA A 282 -18.58 4.69 -7.10
CA ALA A 282 -18.61 4.51 -8.56
C ALA A 282 -19.21 5.71 -9.30
N LYS A 283 -20.29 6.31 -8.77
CA LYS A 283 -20.92 7.50 -9.38
C LYS A 283 -20.01 8.72 -9.29
N THR A 284 -19.27 8.85 -8.20
CA THR A 284 -18.30 9.94 -7.99
C THR A 284 -16.95 9.70 -8.66
N LYS A 285 -16.79 8.59 -9.41
CA LYS A 285 -15.53 8.18 -10.05
C LYS A 285 -14.37 8.24 -9.06
N LEU A 286 -14.59 7.69 -7.87
CA LEU A 286 -13.63 7.72 -6.78
C LEU A 286 -12.34 7.00 -7.22
N ILE A 287 -11.20 7.62 -6.93
CA ILE A 287 -9.88 7.00 -7.10
C ILE A 287 -9.10 7.23 -5.80
N ASP A 288 -8.57 6.14 -5.26
CA ASP A 288 -7.65 6.15 -4.13
C ASP A 288 -6.28 5.71 -4.61
N ARG A 289 -5.26 6.52 -4.30
CA ARG A 289 -3.87 6.24 -4.63
C ARG A 289 -3.04 6.24 -3.36
N GLU A 290 -2.29 5.17 -3.14
CA GLU A 290 -1.32 5.05 -2.07
C GLU A 290 0.07 4.81 -2.67
N TYR A 291 1.08 5.49 -2.15
CA TYR A 291 2.48 5.19 -2.44
C TYR A 291 3.28 5.13 -1.15
N ILE A 292 4.14 4.13 -1.07
CA ILE A 292 5.04 3.92 0.05
C ILE A 292 6.41 3.65 -0.52
N VAL A 293 7.42 4.43 -0.12
CA VAL A 293 8.81 4.26 -0.52
C VAL A 293 9.70 4.08 0.69
N MET A 294 10.50 3.02 0.67
CA MET A 294 11.37 2.62 1.77
C MET A 294 12.72 3.32 1.63
N SER A 295 12.99 4.29 2.50
CA SER A 295 14.25 5.05 2.44
C SER A 295 15.40 4.27 3.07
N LYS A 296 15.17 3.68 4.26
CA LYS A 296 16.16 2.87 4.99
C LYS A 296 15.55 1.54 5.38
N VAL A 297 16.26 0.44 5.15
CA VAL A 297 15.81 -0.91 5.51
C VAL A 297 16.89 -1.61 6.33
N LYS A 298 16.48 -2.43 7.30
CA LYS A 298 17.36 -3.21 8.15
C LYS A 298 16.70 -4.53 8.53
N GLU A 299 17.44 -5.64 8.48
CA GLU A 299 17.01 -6.92 9.07
C GLU A 299 17.18 -6.85 10.58
N CYS A 300 16.13 -7.18 11.34
CA CYS A 300 16.15 -7.08 12.79
C CYS A 300 16.73 -8.34 13.44
N SER A 301 17.52 -8.14 14.50
CA SER A 301 17.87 -9.18 15.46
C SER A 301 16.67 -9.51 16.37
N LYS A 302 16.72 -10.65 17.06
CA LYS A 302 15.65 -11.05 18.00
C LYS A 302 15.41 -10.02 19.12
N ASN A 303 16.48 -9.41 19.63
CA ASN A 303 16.36 -8.41 20.69
C ASN A 303 15.64 -7.14 20.19
N GLU A 304 15.94 -6.72 18.96
CA GLU A 304 15.27 -5.58 18.32
C GLU A 304 13.81 -5.89 18.01
N VAL A 305 13.47 -7.12 17.60
CA VAL A 305 12.08 -7.57 17.45
C VAL A 305 11.30 -7.43 18.75
N GLU A 306 11.85 -7.87 19.87
CA GLU A 306 11.20 -7.73 21.18
C GLU A 306 11.05 -6.27 21.60
N LEU A 307 12.05 -5.43 21.34
CA LEU A 307 11.98 -3.99 21.60
C LEU A 307 10.87 -3.34 20.75
N ILE A 308 10.83 -3.62 19.45
CA ILE A 308 9.79 -3.13 18.53
C ILE A 308 8.41 -3.58 18.99
N LYS A 309 8.23 -4.86 19.33
CA LYS A 309 6.95 -5.40 19.80
C LYS A 309 6.47 -4.70 21.08
N LYS A 310 7.39 -4.32 21.98
CA LYS A 310 7.07 -3.57 23.21
C LYS A 310 6.75 -2.10 22.93
N SER A 311 7.57 -1.43 22.14
CA SER A 311 7.44 0.01 21.86
C SER A 311 6.26 0.31 20.94
N LEU A 312 6.07 -0.48 19.88
CA LEU A 312 5.01 -0.28 18.88
C LEU A 312 3.70 -1.00 19.22
N PHE A 313 3.58 -1.62 20.40
CA PHE A 313 2.37 -2.31 20.83
C PHE A 313 1.14 -1.38 20.84
N CYS A 314 1.33 -0.12 21.23
CA CYS A 314 0.28 0.90 21.26
C CYS A 314 -0.03 1.52 19.89
N SER A 315 0.78 1.24 18.86
CA SER A 315 0.65 1.78 17.50
C SER A 315 0.30 0.71 16.46
N MET A 316 -0.29 -0.41 16.92
CA MET A 316 -0.78 -1.46 16.05
C MET A 316 -1.77 -0.91 15.00
N MET A 317 -1.47 -1.19 13.74
CA MET A 317 -2.37 -0.97 12.61
C MET A 317 -3.67 -1.74 12.86
N GLY A 318 -4.78 -1.01 13.02
CA GLY A 318 -6.07 -1.55 13.46
C GLY A 318 -6.75 -0.70 14.54
N THR A 319 -6.01 0.23 15.16
CA THR A 319 -6.60 1.39 15.82
C THR A 319 -6.40 2.60 14.91
N ASP A 320 -7.46 3.40 14.68
CA ASP A 320 -7.45 4.60 13.81
C ASP A 320 -6.46 5.71 14.26
N LEU A 321 -5.71 5.45 15.33
CA LEU A 321 -4.99 6.42 16.15
C LEU A 321 -3.58 6.75 15.65
N GLY A 322 -2.93 5.87 14.88
CA GLY A 322 -1.48 5.94 14.64
C GLY A 322 -0.96 7.26 14.08
N LEU A 323 -1.53 7.77 12.98
CA LEU A 323 -1.09 9.00 12.31
C LEU A 323 -1.58 10.29 12.98
N LEU A 324 -2.46 10.18 13.96
CA LEU A 324 -3.05 11.34 14.61
C LEU A 324 -2.14 11.94 15.67
N TYR A 325 -1.03 11.28 16.00
CA TYR A 325 -0.11 11.71 17.05
C TYR A 325 1.27 12.15 16.57
N ALA A 326 1.45 12.33 15.27
CA ALA A 326 2.71 12.81 14.71
C ALA A 326 2.65 14.32 14.43
N PRO A 327 3.76 15.06 14.65
CA PRO A 327 3.85 16.48 14.33
C PRO A 327 3.71 16.74 12.84
N ALA A 328 3.23 17.94 12.50
CA ALA A 328 3.23 18.38 11.13
C ALA A 328 4.65 18.73 10.64
N ASP A 329 4.96 18.28 9.44
CA ASP A 329 6.18 18.61 8.72
C ASP A 329 5.85 18.99 7.27
N ASN A 330 5.93 20.29 6.99
CA ASN A 330 5.66 20.84 5.67
C ASN A 330 6.67 20.36 4.61
N ALA A 331 7.87 19.92 5.00
CA ALA A 331 8.85 19.41 4.06
C ALA A 331 8.41 18.07 3.44
N LEU A 332 7.49 17.34 4.07
CA LEU A 332 6.94 16.09 3.52
C LEU A 332 6.19 16.32 2.21
N PHE A 333 5.47 17.44 2.07
CA PHE A 333 4.80 17.75 0.83
C PHE A 333 5.79 17.95 -0.33
N LEU A 334 7.01 18.42 -0.04
CA LEU A 334 8.06 18.56 -1.03
C LEU A 334 8.62 17.22 -1.51
N LYS A 335 8.50 16.16 -0.69
CA LYS A 335 8.91 14.79 -1.04
C LYS A 335 7.87 14.06 -1.91
N PHE A 336 6.69 14.64 -2.14
CA PHE A 336 5.68 14.03 -2.99
C PHE A 336 6.15 14.00 -4.45
N GLU A 337 6.20 12.79 -4.99
CA GLU A 337 6.50 12.51 -6.39
C GLU A 337 5.47 11.53 -6.95
N SER A 338 4.91 11.88 -8.11
CA SER A 338 3.98 11.05 -8.86
C SER A 338 4.03 11.43 -10.34
N THR A 339 3.92 10.44 -11.22
CA THR A 339 3.80 10.65 -12.67
C THR A 339 2.36 10.95 -13.09
N GLU A 340 1.37 10.66 -12.23
CA GLU A 340 -0.07 10.84 -12.52
C GLU A 340 -0.63 12.17 -12.00
N VAL A 341 -0.10 12.69 -10.90
CA VAL A 341 -0.61 13.89 -10.22
C VAL A 341 0.54 14.80 -9.83
N THR A 342 0.41 16.09 -10.11
CA THR A 342 1.43 17.10 -9.75
C THR A 342 1.11 17.75 -8.41
N ARG A 343 2.15 18.23 -7.70
CA ARG A 343 1.98 19.07 -6.50
C ARG A 343 1.10 20.29 -6.76
N HIS A 344 1.29 20.92 -7.92
CA HIS A 344 0.46 22.06 -8.34
C HIS A 344 -1.03 21.73 -8.42
N LYS A 345 -1.39 20.53 -8.90
CA LYS A 345 -2.80 20.10 -8.91
C LYS A 345 -3.34 19.91 -7.49
N ILE A 346 -2.54 19.33 -6.59
CA ILE A 346 -2.91 19.17 -5.17
C ILE A 346 -3.16 20.54 -4.54
N GLU A 347 -2.23 21.48 -4.71
CA GLU A 347 -2.35 22.85 -4.20
C GLU A 347 -3.60 23.54 -4.76
N LYS A 348 -3.82 23.46 -6.07
CA LYS A 348 -4.96 24.08 -6.74
C LYS A 348 -6.30 23.54 -6.24
N ASP A 349 -6.41 22.21 -6.08
CA ASP A 349 -7.68 21.57 -5.74
C ASP A 349 -8.00 21.66 -4.23
N LEU A 350 -6.99 21.77 -3.36
CA LEU A 350 -7.18 21.69 -1.90
C LEU A 350 -6.91 23.00 -1.14
N THR A 351 -6.31 24.02 -1.75
CA THR A 351 -6.12 25.33 -1.10
C THR A 351 -7.47 26.06 -1.01
N LEU A 352 -7.79 26.57 0.17
CA LEU A 352 -8.99 27.37 0.39
C LEU A 352 -8.63 28.86 0.42
N ILE A 353 -9.63 29.71 0.17
CA ILE A 353 -9.47 31.16 0.32
C ILE A 353 -9.06 31.46 1.77
N GLY A 354 -7.90 32.08 1.96
CA GLY A 354 -7.37 32.44 3.28
C GLY A 354 -6.76 31.29 4.09
N VAL A 355 -6.75 30.05 3.58
CA VAL A 355 -6.18 28.88 4.29
C VAL A 355 -5.27 28.06 3.38
N SER A 356 -3.97 28.22 3.57
CA SER A 356 -2.93 27.47 2.85
C SER A 356 -2.92 25.98 3.24
N LEU A 357 -2.44 25.11 2.35
CA LEU A 357 -2.24 23.69 2.70
C LEU A 357 -1.33 23.48 3.91
N SER A 358 -0.30 24.31 4.09
CA SER A 358 0.56 24.25 5.27
C SER A 358 -0.20 24.60 6.55
N SER A 359 -1.09 25.59 6.50
CA SER A 359 -1.97 25.92 7.63
C SER A 359 -2.92 24.77 7.96
N GLN A 360 -3.50 24.13 6.94
CA GLN A 360 -4.32 22.93 7.11
C GLN A 360 -3.50 21.82 7.78
N ALA A 361 -2.28 21.56 7.32
CA ALA A 361 -1.42 20.51 7.88
C ALA A 361 -1.08 20.75 9.35
N GLN A 362 -0.87 22.00 9.76
CA GLN A 362 -0.61 22.36 11.16
C GLN A 362 -1.85 22.20 12.04
N GLU A 363 -3.04 22.61 11.57
CA GLU A 363 -4.30 22.36 12.30
C GLU A 363 -4.63 20.87 12.41
N MET A 364 -4.35 20.15 11.33
CA MET A 364 -4.48 18.71 11.26
C MET A 364 -3.31 17.99 11.94
N ALA A 365 -2.33 18.67 12.53
CA ALA A 365 -1.27 18.03 13.31
C ALA A 365 -1.81 17.70 14.70
N PHE A 366 -1.45 16.54 15.25
CA PHE A 366 -1.89 16.16 16.60
C PHE A 366 -3.40 16.27 16.84
N THR A 367 -4.24 16.17 15.80
CA THR A 367 -5.69 16.36 15.92
C THR A 367 -6.21 15.40 16.99
N ARG A 368 -6.39 15.96 18.18
CA ARG A 368 -6.93 15.29 19.34
C ARG A 368 -8.32 14.89 18.92
N TYR A 369 -8.61 13.61 19.05
CA TYR A 369 -10.01 13.21 19.13
C TYR A 369 -10.66 14.11 20.19
N ASP A 370 -11.84 14.61 19.83
CA ASP A 370 -12.80 15.18 20.78
C ASP A 370 -12.69 16.67 21.06
N VAL A 371 -12.95 17.55 20.08
CA VAL A 371 -13.51 18.88 20.40
C VAL A 371 -14.56 19.25 19.35
N ASP A 372 -15.80 19.42 19.80
CA ASP A 372 -16.87 20.10 19.11
C ASP A 372 -16.43 21.54 18.88
N TYR A 373 -16.23 21.91 17.62
CA TYR A 373 -15.68 23.21 17.28
C TYR A 373 -16.69 24.35 17.46
N GLU A 374 -17.99 24.04 17.49
CA GLU A 374 -19.04 25.04 17.75
C GLU A 374 -19.25 25.27 19.25
N THR A 375 -19.06 24.24 20.08
CA THR A 375 -19.35 24.32 21.52
C THR A 375 -18.12 24.25 22.42
N GLY A 376 -16.94 23.92 21.88
CA GLY A 376 -15.70 23.69 22.61
C GLY A 376 -15.70 22.42 23.48
N LYS A 377 -16.71 21.55 23.36
CA LYS A 377 -16.90 20.36 24.21
C LYS A 377 -16.27 19.11 23.60
N LEU A 378 -15.70 18.23 24.43
CA LEU A 378 -15.22 16.93 23.97
C LEU A 378 -16.38 16.09 23.39
N LEU A 379 -16.24 15.58 22.16
CA LEU A 379 -17.29 14.85 21.42
C LEU A 379 -17.43 13.37 21.81
N VAL A 380 -16.40 12.80 22.43
CA VAL A 380 -16.49 11.57 23.23
C VAL A 380 -16.15 11.96 24.68
N PRO A 381 -16.91 11.50 25.69
CA PRO A 381 -16.50 11.63 27.08
C PRO A 381 -15.25 10.77 27.30
N ILE A 382 -14.09 11.35 27.01
CA ILE A 382 -12.82 10.81 27.46
C ILE A 382 -12.87 10.91 28.98
N ASN A 383 -12.93 9.77 29.66
CA ASN A 383 -12.69 9.69 31.09
C ASN A 383 -11.40 10.48 31.41
N GLU A 384 -11.37 11.37 32.41
CA GLU A 384 -10.19 12.17 32.76
C GLU A 384 -8.90 11.35 32.88
N GLY A 385 -8.99 10.09 33.28
CA GLY A 385 -7.89 9.11 33.29
C GLY A 385 -7.40 8.66 31.91
N GLN A 386 -8.25 8.61 30.87
CA GLN A 386 -7.82 8.39 29.48
C GLN A 386 -7.15 9.64 28.90
N LEU A 387 -7.65 10.84 29.24
CA LEU A 387 -7.10 12.12 28.77
C LEU A 387 -5.73 12.39 29.43
N LYS A 388 -5.61 12.08 30.73
CA LYS A 388 -4.36 12.10 31.48
C LYS A 388 -3.37 11.06 30.94
N ARG A 389 -3.83 9.82 30.70
CA ARG A 389 -3.00 8.80 30.05
C ARG A 389 -2.56 9.22 28.66
N GLN A 390 -3.41 9.82 27.82
CA GLN A 390 -3.02 10.27 26.48
C GLN A 390 -2.02 11.43 26.54
N ASN A 391 -2.22 12.43 27.42
CA ASN A 391 -1.29 13.54 27.57
C ASN A 391 0.06 13.12 28.19
N GLU A 392 0.09 12.04 28.98
CA GLU A 392 1.33 11.47 29.54
C GLU A 392 1.99 10.45 28.58
N LEU A 393 1.20 9.60 27.91
CA LEU A 393 1.69 8.55 27.00
C LEU A 393 2.07 9.09 25.63
N ILE A 394 1.36 10.04 25.01
CA ILE A 394 1.66 10.46 23.64
C ILE A 394 3.06 11.12 23.55
N PRO A 395 3.43 12.09 24.41
CA PRO A 395 4.79 12.62 24.42
C PRO A 395 5.82 11.53 24.71
N LYS A 396 5.52 10.62 25.64
CA LYS A 396 6.43 9.52 26.00
C LYS A 396 6.62 8.52 24.87
N LEU A 397 5.54 8.09 24.20
CA LEU A 397 5.57 7.21 23.02
C LEU A 397 6.33 7.88 21.87
N PHE A 398 6.14 9.18 21.67
CA PHE A 398 6.86 9.91 20.63
C PHE A 398 8.36 10.02 20.91
N VAL A 399 8.74 10.25 22.17
CA VAL A 399 10.14 10.18 22.62
C VAL A 399 10.68 8.77 22.42
N ASP A 400 9.97 7.73 22.87
CA ASP A 400 10.34 6.33 22.71
C ASP A 400 10.52 5.95 21.22
N PHE A 401 9.69 6.47 20.31
CA PHE A 401 9.82 6.23 18.86
C PHE A 401 11.01 6.95 18.23
N ARG A 402 11.31 8.18 18.66
CA ARG A 402 12.51 8.91 18.20
C ARG A 402 13.78 8.23 18.70
N GLU A 403 13.80 7.82 19.97
CA GLU A 403 14.90 7.05 20.54
C GLU A 403 15.06 5.70 19.83
N LEU A 404 13.95 5.00 19.55
CA LEU A 404 13.97 3.77 18.76
C LEU A 404 14.50 3.99 17.34
N ASN A 405 14.11 5.09 16.67
CA ASN A 405 14.67 5.47 15.36
C ASN A 405 16.21 5.64 15.44
N GLY A 406 16.68 6.42 16.42
CA GLY A 406 18.11 6.66 16.64
C GLY A 406 18.88 5.37 16.95
N GLN A 407 18.35 4.52 17.84
CA GLN A 407 18.93 3.23 18.19
C GLN A 407 18.98 2.26 17.00
N LEU A 408 17.95 2.24 16.14
CA LEU A 408 17.88 1.30 15.03
C LEU A 408 18.73 1.72 13.82
N PHE A 409 18.85 3.02 13.57
CA PHE A 409 19.52 3.56 12.39
C PHE A 409 20.82 4.33 12.66
N ASN A 410 21.31 4.32 13.92
CA ASN A 410 22.51 5.03 14.37
C ASN A 410 22.49 6.52 13.97
N GLU A 411 21.37 7.20 14.24
CA GLU A 411 21.17 8.64 14.03
C GLU A 411 21.26 9.43 15.32
#